data_AF-A0A2E3IWH5-F1
#
_entry.id   AF-A0A2E3IWH5-F1
#
_cell.length_a   1.000
_cell.length_b   1.000
_cell.length_c   1.000
_cell.angle_alpha   90.00
_cell.angle_beta   90.00
_cell.angle_gamma   90.00
#
_symmetry.space_group_name_H-M   'P 1'
#
loop_
_entity.id
_entity.type
_entity.pdbx_description
1 polymer ?
#
loop_
_entity_poly.entity_id
_entity_poly.type
_entity_poly.pdbx_seq_one_letter_code
_entity_poly.pdbx_strand_id
1 'polypeptide(L)' 'CFREFLVDSDILAIYALLTPQTSGLFDDAFRMMRSHALLINVTRGGIMNNEALVRALNEGEIGGAVWT' A
#
# COMPACT_ATOMS: atom_id res chain seq x y z
N CYS A 1 -4.40 5.65 14.36
CA CYS A 1 -3.36 4.59 14.32
C CYS A 1 -3.24 4.07 12.88
N PHE A 2 -2.07 3.59 12.40
CA PHE A 2 -1.83 3.19 10.99
C PHE A 2 -3.00 2.40 10.37
N ARG A 3 -3.54 1.43 11.11
CA ARG A 3 -4.67 0.59 10.72
C ARG A 3 -5.95 1.38 10.38
N GLU A 4 -6.31 2.36 11.20
CA GLU A 4 -7.51 3.19 10.98
C GLU A 4 -7.34 4.02 9.70
N PHE A 5 -6.14 4.53 9.45
CA PHE A 5 -5.84 5.30 8.25
C PHE A 5 -6.05 4.46 6.97
N LEU A 6 -5.68 3.17 6.99
CA LEU A 6 -5.86 2.29 5.84
C LEU A 6 -7.33 2.05 5.49
N VAL A 7 -8.19 1.86 6.50
CA VAL A 7 -9.62 1.55 6.31
C VAL A 7 -10.39 2.77 5.79
N ASP A 8 -9.98 3.97 6.20
CA ASP A 8 -10.67 5.22 5.86
C ASP A 8 -10.12 5.91 4.61
N SER A 9 -8.98 5.47 4.07
CA SER A 9 -8.36 6.10 2.90
C SER A 9 -8.93 5.58 1.58
N ASP A 10 -9.55 6.49 0.82
CA ASP A 10 -9.84 6.25 -0.60
C ASP A 10 -8.61 6.49 -1.48
N ILE A 11 -7.69 7.36 -1.04
CA ILE A 11 -6.40 7.59 -1.69
C ILE A 11 -5.32 7.64 -0.61
N LEU A 12 -4.26 6.85 -0.78
CA LEU A 12 -3.15 6.76 0.16
C LEU A 12 -1.83 7.04 -0.53
N ALA A 13 -1.16 8.13 -0.14
CA ALA A 13 0.16 8.49 -0.64
C ALA A 13 1.24 8.17 0.40
N ILE A 14 2.25 7.38 0.02
CA ILE A 14 3.35 6.97 0.89
C ILE A 14 4.53 7.92 0.68
N TYR A 15 4.95 8.62 1.73
CA TYR A 15 6.16 9.46 1.79
C TYR A 15 7.20 8.95 2.80
N ALA A 16 6.96 7.78 3.40
CA ALA A 16 7.80 7.24 4.46
C ALA A 16 9.19 6.84 3.93
N LEU A 17 10.21 6.92 4.78
CA LEU A 17 11.53 6.38 4.45
C LEU A 17 11.52 4.86 4.60
N LEU A 18 12.32 4.16 3.79
CA LEU A 18 12.59 2.74 3.99
C LEU A 18 13.49 2.56 5.22
N THR A 19 12.97 1.86 6.22
CA THR A 19 13.60 1.53 7.50
C THR A 19 13.26 0.08 7.84
N PRO A 20 13.95 -0.55 8.81
CA PRO A 20 13.55 -1.88 9.28
C PRO A 20 12.08 -1.96 9.72
N GLN A 21 11.50 -0.86 10.20
CA GLN A 21 10.11 -0.78 10.66
C GLN A 21 9.10 -0.59 9.53
N THR A 22 9.51 0.01 8.42
CA THR A 22 8.63 0.30 7.27
C THR A 22 8.82 -0.68 6.12
N SER A 23 9.83 -1.55 6.18
CA SER A 23 10.08 -2.61 5.22
C SER A 23 8.93 -3.62 5.21
N GLY A 24 8.33 -3.86 4.04
CA GLY A 24 7.20 -4.78 3.87
C GLY A 24 5.93 -4.39 4.63
N LEU A 25 5.84 -3.15 5.11
CA LEU A 25 4.73 -2.68 5.96
C LEU A 25 3.36 -2.89 5.31
N PHE A 26 3.29 -2.89 3.98
CA PHE A 26 2.05 -3.02 3.23
C PHE A 26 1.77 -4.40 2.67
N ASP A 27 2.70 -5.36 2.74
CA ASP A 27 2.57 -6.67 2.08
C ASP A 27 1.28 -7.42 2.48
N ASP A 28 0.87 -7.19 3.72
CA ASP A 28 -0.32 -7.75 4.34
C ASP A 28 -1.41 -6.71 4.64
N ALA A 29 -1.15 -5.44 4.36
CA ALA A 29 -2.02 -4.34 4.76
C ALA A 29 -3.06 -3.98 3.67
N PHE A 30 -2.86 -4.41 2.43
CA PHE A 30 -3.76 -4.12 1.31
C PHE A 30 -5.20 -4.58 1.54
N ARG A 31 -5.39 -5.80 2.06
CA ARG A 31 -6.70 -6.34 2.48
C ARG A 31 -7.50 -5.48 3.45
N MET A 32 -6.85 -4.52 4.10
CA MET A 32 -7.49 -3.60 5.03
C MET A 32 -8.04 -2.35 4.34
N MET A 33 -7.55 -2.05 3.15
CA MET A 33 -7.97 -0.90 2.36
C MET A 33 -9.29 -1.19 1.66
N ARG A 34 -9.93 -0.13 1.17
CA ARG A 34 -11.14 -0.27 0.34
C ARG A 34 -10.74 -0.79 -1.04
N SER A 35 -11.56 -1.65 -1.63
CA SER A 35 -11.30 -2.24 -2.95
C SER A 35 -11.20 -1.24 -4.10
N HIS A 36 -11.74 -0.02 -3.93
CA HIS A 36 -11.58 1.09 -4.88
C HIS A 36 -10.41 2.02 -4.54
N ALA A 37 -9.67 1.77 -3.46
CA ALA A 37 -8.65 2.68 -2.99
C ALA A 37 -7.47 2.77 -3.96
N LEU A 38 -6.90 3.97 -4.08
CA LEU A 38 -5.72 4.22 -4.90
C LEU A 38 -4.48 4.40 -4.03
N LEU A 39 -3.44 3.65 -4.34
CA LEU A 39 -2.14 3.79 -3.71
C LEU A 39 -1.18 4.61 -4.58
N ILE A 40 -0.54 5.62 -4.00
CA ILE A 40 0.52 6.40 -4.64
C ILE A 40 1.81 6.17 -3.86
N ASN A 41 2.75 5.42 -4.42
CA ASN A 41 4.06 5.26 -3.83
C ASN A 41 5.05 6.24 -4.47
N VAL A 42 5.45 7.28 -3.74
CA VAL A 42 6.49 8.24 -4.16
C VAL A 42 7.86 7.92 -3.58
N THR A 43 7.99 6.76 -2.92
CA THR A 43 9.24 6.31 -2.30
C THR A 43 9.96 5.31 -3.19
N ARG A 44 11.28 5.22 -3.02
CA ARG A 44 12.08 4.19 -3.68
C ARG A 44 12.19 2.97 -2.77
N GLY A 45 11.76 1.81 -3.25
CA GLY A 45 12.08 0.50 -2.65
C GLY A 45 11.04 -0.10 -1.70
N GLY A 46 11.50 -1.09 -0.93
CA GLY A 46 10.75 -2.18 -0.30
C GLY A 46 9.86 -1.84 0.90
N ILE A 47 9.18 -0.70 0.90
CA ILE A 47 8.05 -0.47 1.81
C ILE A 47 6.92 -1.49 1.55
N MET A 48 6.88 -1.99 0.32
CA MET A 48 6.08 -3.14 -0.08
C MET A 48 6.82 -4.00 -1.07
N ASN A 49 6.50 -5.29 -1.03
CA ASN A 49 6.90 -6.27 -2.00
C ASN A 49 6.06 -6.10 -3.28
N ASN A 50 6.72 -6.11 -4.43
CA ASN A 50 6.07 -5.97 -5.73
C ASN A 50 5.08 -7.11 -6.03
N GLU A 51 5.40 -8.34 -5.63
CA GLU A 51 4.51 -9.49 -5.80
C GLU A 51 3.26 -9.37 -4.92
N ALA A 52 3.41 -8.84 -3.70
CA ALA A 52 2.28 -8.56 -2.83
C ALA A 52 1.36 -7.48 -3.42
N LEU A 53 1.94 -6.41 -3.98
CA LEU A 53 1.17 -5.37 -4.67
C LEU A 53 0.43 -5.92 -5.90
N VAL A 54 1.12 -6.70 -6.74
CA VAL A 54 0.51 -7.31 -7.93
C VAL A 54 -0.62 -8.25 -7.54
N ARG A 55 -0.44 -9.05 -6.48
CA ARG A 55 -1.49 -9.91 -5.95
C ARG A 55 -2.69 -9.09 -5.47
N ALA A 56 -2.47 -8.06 -4.67
CA ALA A 56 -3.53 -7.19 -4.16
C ALA A 56 -4.35 -6.53 -5.29
N LEU A 57 -3.69 -6.11 -6.37
CA LEU A 57 -4.35 -5.57 -7.57
C LEU A 57 -5.16 -6.64 -8.31
N ASN A 58 -4.59 -7.83 -8.50
CA ASN A 58 -5.27 -8.94 -9.19
C ASN A 58 -6.47 -9.48 -8.41
N GLU A 59 -6.38 -9.49 -7.08
CA GLU A 59 -7.44 -9.94 -6.16
C GLU A 59 -8.48 -8.84 -5.87
N GLY A 60 -8.25 -7.61 -6.34
CA GLY A 60 -9.16 -6.49 -6.15
C GLY A 60 -9.21 -5.97 -4.70
N GLU A 61 -8.15 -6.20 -3.92
CA GLU A 61 -8.01 -5.64 -2.57
C GLU A 61 -7.85 -4.11 -2.61
N ILE A 62 -7.29 -3.59 -3.71
CA ILE A 62 -7.18 -2.16 -4.02
C ILE A 62 -7.53 -1.88 -5.48
N GLY A 63 -7.96 -0.65 -5.78
CA GLY A 63 -8.48 -0.28 -7.10
C GLY A 63 -7.39 0.10 -8.10
N GLY A 64 -6.21 0.48 -7.60
CA GLY A 64 -5.09 0.83 -8.44
C GLY A 64 -3.88 1.29 -7.65
N ALA A 65 -2.73 1.27 -8.31
CA ALA A 65 -1.49 1.80 -7.75
C ALA A 65 -0.69 2.54 -8.82
N VAL A 66 -0.07 3.65 -8.42
CA VAL A 66 0.89 4.40 -9.21
C VAL A 66 2.22 4.42 -8.48
N TRP A 67 3.29 4.17 -9.24
CA TRP A 67 4.66 4.19 -8.76
C TRP A 67 5.43 5.26 -9.53
N THR A 68 6.10 6.18 -8.82
CA THR A 68 6.93 7.24 -9.42
C THR A 68 8.40 6.94 -9.22
#